data_AF-A0A954K851-F1
#
_entry.id   AF-A0A954K851-F1
#
_cell.length_a   1.000
_cell.length_b   1.000
_cell.length_c   1.000
_cell.angle_alpha   90.00
_cell.angle_beta   90.00
_cell.angle_gamma   90.00
#
_symmetry.space_group_name_H-M   'P 1'
#
loop_
_entity.id
_entity.type
_entity.pdbx_description
1 polymer ?
#
loop_
_entity_poly.entity_id
_entity_poly.type
_entity_poly.pdbx_seq_one_letter_code
_entity_poly.pdbx_strand_id
1 'polypeptide(L)'
;MLVIVMICLLLISLVMASLLKSTLMQRRQMLKEQLQVQADWLVESALERAAQQRLTNPEYQNEVWKIDPEELGTRYTASAEIILKPEGDADRKLSIQARVQYPEGQTLTITRTKKIIL
;
A
#
# COMPACT_ATOMS: atom_id res chain seq x y z
N MET A 1 -47.17 -29.79 7.05
CA MET A 1 -46.01 -30.33 6.32
C MET A 1 -45.39 -29.31 5.37
N LEU A 2 -46.13 -28.77 4.38
CA LEU A 2 -45.59 -27.76 3.43
C LEU A 2 -45.04 -26.49 4.09
N VAL A 3 -45.71 -25.96 5.12
CA VAL A 3 -45.25 -24.77 5.86
C VAL A 3 -43.88 -24.98 6.50
N ILE A 4 -43.62 -26.19 7.03
CA ILE A 4 -42.34 -26.54 7.66
C ILE A 4 -41.24 -26.55 6.59
N VAL A 5 -41.50 -27.15 5.44
CA VAL A 5 -40.57 -27.18 4.30
C VAL A 5 -40.25 -25.75 3.83
N MET A 6 -41.26 -24.89 3.72
CA MET A 6 -41.07 -23.48 3.34
C MET A 6 -40.20 -22.72 4.33
N ILE A 7 -40.41 -22.91 5.64
CA ILE A 7 -39.59 -22.28 6.67
C ILE A 7 -38.15 -22.79 6.59
N CYS A 8 -37.93 -24.10 6.41
CA CYS A 8 -36.60 -24.65 6.24
C CYS A 8 -35.88 -24.07 5.02
N LEU A 9 -36.55 -23.97 3.88
CA LEU A 9 -35.98 -23.35 2.67
C LEU A 9 -35.65 -21.87 2.88
N LEU A 10 -36.52 -21.13 3.57
CA LEU A 10 -36.29 -19.73 3.89
C LEU A 10 -35.05 -19.57 4.79
N LEU A 11 -34.91 -20.39 5.82
CA LEU A 11 -33.71 -20.39 6.67
C LEU A 11 -32.44 -20.75 5.89
N ILE A 12 -32.49 -21.77 5.05
CA ILE A 12 -31.33 -22.17 4.22
C ILE A 12 -30.93 -21.03 3.28
N SER A 13 -31.89 -20.39 2.61
CA SER A 13 -31.61 -19.26 1.70
C SER A 13 -31.02 -18.04 2.44
N LEU A 14 -31.49 -17.72 3.65
CA LEU A 14 -30.92 -16.67 4.48
C LEU A 14 -29.47 -16.97 4.86
N VAL A 15 -29.17 -18.20 5.27
CA VAL A 15 -27.80 -18.62 5.61
C VAL A 15 -26.91 -18.60 4.36
N MET A 16 -27.40 -19.07 3.22
CA MET A 16 -26.62 -19.06 1.97
C MET A 16 -26.34 -17.62 1.51
N ALA A 17 -27.31 -16.71 1.64
CA ALA A 17 -27.14 -15.30 1.34
C ALA A 17 -26.14 -14.61 2.27
N SER A 18 -26.12 -14.95 3.57
CA SER A 18 -25.17 -14.37 4.52
C SER A 18 -23.74 -14.85 4.27
N LEU A 19 -23.56 -16.13 3.96
CA LEU A 19 -22.26 -16.69 3.59
C LEU A 19 -21.71 -16.04 2.32
N LEU A 20 -22.55 -15.91 1.28
CA LEU A 20 -22.14 -15.26 0.03
C LEU A 20 -21.69 -13.81 0.26
N LYS A 21 -22.45 -13.04 1.05
CA LYS A 21 -22.07 -11.67 1.44
C LYS A 21 -20.75 -11.65 2.19
N SER A 22 -20.56 -12.56 3.15
CA SER A 22 -19.33 -12.67 3.93
C SER A 22 -18.11 -12.94 3.04
N THR A 23 -18.20 -13.91 2.12
CA THR A 23 -17.11 -14.24 1.19
C THR A 23 -16.75 -13.05 0.28
N LEU A 24 -17.75 -12.31 -0.21
CA LEU A 24 -17.50 -11.10 -1.00
C LEU A 24 -16.81 -10.01 -0.19
N MET A 25 -17.18 -9.84 1.08
CA MET A 25 -16.53 -8.89 1.98
C MET A 25 -15.10 -9.31 2.31
N GLN A 26 -14.87 -10.59 2.62
CA GLN A 26 -13.54 -11.14 2.88
C GLN A 26 -12.60 -10.94 1.70
N ARG A 27 -13.07 -11.18 0.47
CA ARG A 27 -12.27 -10.96 -0.74
C ARG A 27 -11.87 -9.50 -0.91
N ARG A 28 -12.78 -8.57 -0.67
CA ARG A 28 -12.49 -7.12 -0.71
C ARG A 28 -11.48 -6.72 0.35
N GLN A 29 -11.62 -7.26 1.56
CA GLN A 29 -10.72 -7.00 2.67
C GLN A 29 -9.30 -7.53 2.38
N MET A 30 -9.19 -8.77 1.90
CA MET A 30 -7.92 -9.39 1.53
C MET A 30 -7.18 -8.58 0.45
N LEU A 31 -7.89 -8.10 -0.58
CA LEU A 31 -7.28 -7.25 -1.61
C LEU A 31 -6.76 -5.94 -1.02
N LYS A 32 -7.52 -5.31 -0.11
CA LYS A 32 -7.09 -4.08 0.55
C LYS A 32 -5.84 -4.31 1.41
N GLU A 33 -5.80 -5.39 2.17
CA GLU A 33 -4.63 -5.77 2.98
C GLU A 33 -3.40 -6.03 2.11
N GLN A 34 -3.56 -6.74 0.99
CA GLN A 34 -2.48 -6.95 0.03
C GLN A 34 -1.92 -5.62 -0.50
N LEU A 35 -2.79 -4.68 -0.88
CA LEU A 35 -2.35 -3.36 -1.33
C LEU A 35 -1.66 -2.57 -0.22
N GLN A 36 -2.11 -2.70 1.03
CA GLN A 36 -1.49 -2.05 2.19
C GLN A 36 -0.06 -2.55 2.40
N VAL A 37 0.10 -3.88 2.47
CA VAL A 37 1.42 -4.51 2.66
C VAL A 37 2.36 -4.13 1.51
N GLN A 38 1.88 -4.12 0.27
CA GLN A 38 2.69 -3.71 -0.87
C GLN A 38 3.13 -2.24 -0.75
N ALA A 39 2.22 -1.33 -0.39
CA ALA A 39 2.56 0.08 -0.19
C ALA A 39 3.54 0.29 0.97
N ASP A 40 3.43 -0.52 2.02
CA ASP A 40 4.36 -0.50 3.17
C ASP A 40 5.76 -0.99 2.77
N TRP A 41 5.87 -2.05 1.96
CA TRP A 41 7.16 -2.48 1.42
C TRP A 41 7.77 -1.45 0.47
N LEU A 42 6.96 -0.85 -0.40
CA LEU A 42 7.44 0.16 -1.35
C LEU A 42 7.99 1.40 -0.65
N VAL A 43 7.36 1.84 0.45
CA VAL A 43 7.87 3.00 1.19
C VAL A 43 9.17 2.66 1.93
N GLU A 44 9.34 1.44 2.41
CA GLU A 44 10.61 0.98 2.99
C GLU A 44 11.72 0.95 1.93
N SER A 45 11.46 0.31 0.79
CA SER A 45 12.43 0.22 -0.30
C SER A 45 12.81 1.59 -0.84
N ALA A 46 11.88 2.55 -0.91
CA ALA A 46 12.16 3.93 -1.30
C ALA A 46 13.10 4.62 -0.31
N LEU A 47 12.93 4.39 1.00
CA LEU A 47 13.82 4.93 2.03
C LEU A 47 15.22 4.30 1.98
N GLU A 48 15.30 2.98 1.85
CA GLU A 48 16.58 2.27 1.72
C GLU A 48 17.34 2.73 0.48
N ARG A 49 16.65 2.83 -0.66
CA ARG A 49 17.19 3.38 -1.91
C ARG A 49 17.75 4.79 -1.70
N ALA A 50 16.97 5.68 -1.09
CA ALA A 50 17.39 7.05 -0.84
C ALA A 50 18.61 7.14 0.10
N ALA A 51 18.63 6.32 1.15
CA ALA A 51 19.76 6.24 2.07
C ALA A 51 21.03 5.75 1.36
N GLN A 52 20.93 4.68 0.56
CA GLN A 52 22.06 4.14 -0.21
C GLN A 52 22.56 5.15 -1.27
N GLN A 53 21.65 5.83 -1.96
CA GLN A 53 21.99 6.85 -2.94
C GLN A 53 22.68 8.04 -2.28
N ARG A 54 22.24 8.45 -1.08
CA ARG A 54 22.87 9.53 -0.31
C ARG A 54 24.26 9.18 0.22
N LEU A 55 24.48 7.92 0.60
CA LEU A 55 25.79 7.41 1.01
C LEU A 55 26.79 7.38 -0.15
N THR A 56 26.31 7.06 -1.36
CA THR A 56 27.15 6.94 -2.56
C THR A 56 27.37 8.30 -3.23
N ASN A 57 26.34 9.16 -3.24
CA ASN A 57 26.37 10.49 -3.83
C ASN A 57 25.94 11.55 -2.80
N PRO A 58 26.88 12.35 -2.27
CA PRO A 58 26.56 13.38 -1.29
C PRO A 58 25.65 14.51 -1.79
N GLU A 59 25.56 14.71 -3.11
CA GLU A 59 24.70 15.74 -3.73
C GLU A 59 23.27 15.25 -4.00
N TYR A 60 22.95 14.01 -3.64
CA TYR A 60 21.60 13.47 -3.79
C TYR A 60 20.58 14.23 -2.93
N GLN A 61 19.46 14.64 -3.55
CA GLN A 61 18.38 15.41 -2.94
C GLN A 61 17.04 14.70 -3.14
N ASN A 62 16.05 15.40 -3.72
CA ASN A 62 14.70 14.90 -3.93
C ASN A 62 14.63 14.05 -5.21
N GLU A 63 13.90 12.95 -5.16
CA GLU A 63 13.70 12.05 -6.28
C GLU A 63 12.23 11.65 -6.35
N VAL A 64 11.68 11.53 -7.57
CA VAL A 64 10.43 10.83 -7.78
C VAL A 64 10.78 9.52 -8.47
N TRP A 65 10.75 8.44 -7.70
CA TRP A 65 10.98 7.10 -8.22
C TRP A 65 9.65 6.55 -8.76
N LYS A 66 9.58 6.37 -10.08
CA LYS A 66 8.47 5.70 -10.76
C LYS A 66 8.82 4.23 -10.92
N ILE A 67 7.88 3.37 -10.57
CA ILE A 67 8.08 1.91 -10.55
C ILE A 67 7.09 1.31 -11.53
N ASP A 68 7.62 0.71 -12.58
CA ASP A 68 6.82 0.12 -13.63
C ASP A 68 6.10 -1.15 -13.15
N PRO A 69 4.93 -1.47 -13.70
CA PRO A 69 4.17 -2.67 -13.33
C PRO A 69 4.97 -3.96 -13.45
N GLU A 70 5.84 -4.03 -14.46
CA GLU A 70 6.71 -5.17 -14.74
C GLU A 70 7.70 -5.46 -13.61
N GLU A 71 8.26 -4.41 -13.01
CA GLU A 71 9.19 -4.53 -11.86
C GLU A 71 8.46 -5.00 -10.59
N LEU A 72 7.20 -4.60 -10.43
CA LEU A 72 6.36 -5.01 -9.30
C LEU A 72 5.78 -6.42 -9.46
N GLY A 73 5.88 -7.02 -10.65
CA GLY A 73 5.17 -8.25 -10.98
C GLY A 73 3.65 -8.09 -10.91
N THR A 74 3.15 -6.87 -11.11
CA THR A 74 1.72 -6.55 -11.07
C THR A 74 1.29 -5.84 -12.34
N ARG A 75 -0.02 -5.58 -12.47
CA ARG A 75 -0.57 -4.78 -13.57
C ARG A 75 -0.65 -3.28 -13.24
N TYR A 76 -0.09 -2.88 -12.10
CA TYR A 76 -0.27 -1.55 -11.55
C TYR A 76 1.06 -0.85 -11.38
N THR A 77 1.06 0.45 -11.67
CA THR A 77 2.24 1.29 -11.47
C THR A 77 2.24 1.87 -10.04
N ALA A 78 3.43 2.20 -9.54
CA ALA A 78 3.59 2.90 -8.27
C ALA A 78 4.49 4.13 -8.45
N SER A 79 4.28 5.14 -7.61
CA SER A 79 5.16 6.30 -7.53
C SER A 79 5.58 6.56 -6.09
N ALA A 80 6.87 6.81 -5.91
CA ALA A 80 7.50 7.12 -4.63
C ALA A 80 8.18 8.49 -4.71
N GLU A 81 7.61 9.47 -4.02
CA GLU A 81 8.19 10.81 -3.87
C GLU A 81 9.10 10.82 -2.64
N ILE A 82 10.39 11.07 -2.85
CA ILE A 82 11.43 11.10 -1.83
C ILE A 82 11.89 12.54 -1.65
N ILE A 83 11.83 13.02 -0.41
CA ILE A 83 12.20 14.38 -0.03
C ILE A 83 13.27 14.32 1.06
N LEU A 84 14.39 15.00 0.83
CA LEU A 84 15.49 15.14 1.79
C LEU A 84 15.43 16.53 2.42
N LYS A 85 15.49 16.59 3.75
CA LYS A 85 15.54 17.85 4.50
C LYS A 85 16.65 17.82 5.54
N PRO A 86 17.50 18.86 5.64
CA PRO A 86 18.39 18.99 6.78
C PRO A 86 17.55 19.17 8.06
N GLU A 87 17.89 18.42 9.11
CA GLU A 87 17.17 18.43 10.38
C GLU A 87 18.02 19.09 11.47
N GLY A 88 17.76 20.38 11.74
CA GLY A 88 18.39 21.15 12.82
C GLY A 88 19.43 22.18 12.35
N ASP A 89 19.84 23.03 13.29
CA ASP A 89 20.77 24.18 13.11
C ASP A 89 22.25 23.76 13.02
N ALA A 90 22.54 22.48 13.32
CA ALA A 90 23.87 21.89 13.20
C ALA A 90 23.86 20.83 12.09
N ASP A 91 24.66 21.11 11.07
CA ASP A 91 24.84 20.51 9.75
C ASP A 91 25.15 18.99 9.68
N ARG A 92 24.51 18.15 10.51
CA ARG A 92 24.87 16.73 10.65
C ARG A 92 23.72 15.72 10.72
N LYS A 93 22.47 16.15 10.82
CA LYS A 93 21.32 15.22 10.78
C LYS A 93 20.49 15.49 9.54
N LEU A 94 20.26 14.45 8.76
CA LEU A 94 19.48 14.54 7.53
C LEU A 94 18.21 13.71 7.70
N SER A 95 17.05 14.32 7.49
CA SER A 95 15.82 13.54 7.39
C SER A 95 15.47 13.18 5.96
N ILE A 96 15.15 11.91 5.76
CA ILE A 96 14.64 11.37 4.50
C ILE A 96 13.17 11.04 4.72
N GLN A 97 12.30 11.59 3.90
CA GLN A 97 10.88 11.30 3.88
C GLN A 97 10.50 10.69 2.54
N ALA A 98 9.95 9.49 2.54
CA ALA A 98 9.38 8.86 1.34
C ALA A 98 7.86 8.83 1.45
N ARG A 99 7.18 9.20 0.36
CA ARG A 99 5.73 9.09 0.19
C ARG A 99 5.46 8.23 -1.03
N VAL A 100 4.79 7.10 -0.81
CA VAL A 100 4.41 6.16 -1.87
C VAL A 100 2.92 6.22 -2.13
N GLN A 101 2.55 6.12 -3.41
CA GLN A 101 1.19 5.91 -3.87
C GLN A 101 1.12 4.59 -4.65
N TYR A 102 0.29 3.66 -4.16
CA TYR A 102 0.07 2.37 -4.82
C TYR A 102 -1.34 1.84 -4.57
N PRO A 103 -2.03 1.31 -5.59
CA PRO A 103 -1.80 1.49 -7.03
C PRO A 103 -2.01 2.95 -7.45
N GLU A 104 -1.15 3.49 -8.32
CA GLU A 104 -1.33 4.83 -8.87
C GLU A 104 -2.46 4.84 -9.92
N GLY A 105 -3.23 5.95 -9.97
CA GLY A 105 -4.28 6.16 -10.97
C GLY A 105 -5.55 5.32 -10.78
N GLN A 106 -5.76 4.70 -9.62
CA GLN A 106 -6.94 3.88 -9.36
C GLN A 106 -7.88 4.47 -8.31
N THR A 107 -9.12 3.97 -8.29
CA THR A 107 -10.13 4.36 -7.28
C THR A 107 -9.72 3.95 -5.86
N LEU A 108 -9.01 2.82 -5.73
CA LEU A 108 -8.47 2.36 -4.45
C LEU A 108 -6.95 2.53 -4.46
N THR A 109 -6.49 3.75 -4.19
CA THR A 109 -5.07 4.07 -4.00
C THR A 109 -4.75 4.14 -2.51
N ILE A 110 -3.62 3.57 -2.13
CA ILE A 110 -3.08 3.64 -0.77
C ILE A 110 -1.87 4.55 -0.81
N THR A 111 -1.91 5.58 0.05
CA THR A 111 -0.77 6.44 0.28
C THR A 111 -0.11 6.06 1.59
N ARG A 112 1.20 5.83 1.53
CA ARG A 112 2.05 5.59 2.71
C ARG A 112 3.14 6.63 2.75
N THR A 113 3.49 7.06 3.96
CA THR A 113 4.56 8.03 4.16
C THR A 113 5.36 7.62 5.38
N LYS A 114 6.67 7.51 5.22
CA LYS A 114 7.58 7.17 6.31
C LYS A 114 8.77 8.14 6.27
N LYS A 115 9.27 8.49 7.45
CA LYS A 115 10.40 9.39 7.66
C LYS A 115 11.46 8.65 8.47
N ILE A 116 12.71 8.75 8.06
CA ILE A 116 13.88 8.33 8.83
C ILE A 116 14.84 9.50 9.00
N ILE A 117 15.69 9.43 10.02
CA ILE A 117 16.74 10.40 10.29
C ILE A 117 18.07 9.65 10.21
N LEU A 118 18.98 10.17 9.40
CA LEU A 118 20.37 9.74 9.27
C LEU A 118 21.27 10.66 10.10
#